data_AF-A0A699U2I7-F1
#
_entry.id   AF-A0A699U2I7-F1
#
_cell.length_a   1.000
_cell.length_b   1.000
_cell.length_c   1.000
_cell.angle_alpha   90.00
_cell.angle_beta   90.00
_cell.angle_gamma   90.00
#
_symmetry.space_group_name_H-M   'P 1'
#
loop_
_entity.id
_entity.type
_entity.pdbx_description
1 polymer ?
#
loop_
_entity_poly.entity_id
_entity_poly.type
_entity_poly.pdbx_seq_one_letter_code
_entity_poly.pdbx_strand_id
1 'polypeptide(L)' 'MSMTIQSSVKDNILAAQDEASKVENAPAEMLRGLDQQIENKVNEGMFFMDQIWVPFVGNARKMIMDEVHTT' A
#
# COMPACT_ATOMS: atom_id res chain seq x y z
N MET A 1 -1.88 -17.30 -14.43
CA MET A 1 -0.58 -17.07 -13.76
C MET A 1 -0.87 -16.20 -12.56
N SER A 2 -0.67 -16.71 -11.34
CA SER A 2 -0.90 -15.96 -10.10
C SER A 2 0.44 -15.41 -9.61
N MET A 3 0.55 -14.10 -9.44
CA MET A 3 1.70 -13.49 -8.78
C MET A 3 1.65 -13.87 -7.30
N THR A 4 2.62 -14.66 -6.84
CA THR A 4 2.73 -15.01 -5.42
C THR A 4 3.61 -13.96 -4.78
N ILE A 5 3.01 -12.94 -4.16
CA ILE A 5 3.73 -11.88 -3.46
C ILE A 5 4.39 -12.50 -2.22
N GLN A 6 5.70 -12.36 -2.06
CA GLN A 6 6.40 -12.85 -0.88
C GLN A 6 5.96 -12.10 0.39
N SER A 7 6.03 -12.76 1.56
CA SER A 7 5.55 -12.14 2.82
C SER A 7 6.29 -10.85 3.15
N SER A 8 7.56 -10.72 2.74
CA SER A 8 8.37 -9.52 2.94
C SER A 8 7.78 -8.29 2.22
N VAL A 9 7.14 -8.46 1.07
CA VAL A 9 6.51 -7.35 0.34
C VAL A 9 5.18 -6.97 0.98
N LYS A 10 4.43 -7.94 1.51
CA LYS A 10 3.22 -7.66 2.31
C LYS A 10 3.53 -6.80 3.53
N ASP A 11 4.55 -7.16 4.32
CA ASP A 11 4.91 -6.41 5.53
C ASP A 11 5.35 -4.96 5.21
N ASN A 12 6.08 -4.78 4.09
CA ASN A 12 6.47 -3.45 3.63
C ASN A 12 5.28 -2.61 3.14
N ILE A 13 4.29 -3.21 2.51
CA ILE A 13 3.06 -2.50 2.12
C ILE A 13 2.34 -2.02 3.39
N LEU A 14 2.21 -2.85 4.42
CA LEU A 14 1.56 -2.48 5.68
C LEU A 14 2.31 -1.34 6.39
N ALA A 15 3.64 -1.41 6.46
CA ALA A 15 4.45 -0.34 7.03
C ALA A 15 4.31 0.98 6.25
N ALA A 16 4.27 0.91 4.92
CA ALA A 16 4.07 2.08 4.09
C ALA A 16 2.66 2.67 4.26
N GLN A 17 1.63 1.84 4.46
CA GLN A 17 0.26 2.30 4.74
C GLN A 17 0.17 3.04 6.06
N ASP A 18 0.85 2.55 7.11
CA ASP A 18 0.89 3.21 8.42
C ASP A 18 1.52 4.59 8.32
N GLU A 19 2.65 4.71 7.60
CA GLU A 19 3.29 6.00 7.30
C GLU A 19 2.38 6.92 6.48
N ALA A 20 1.79 6.42 5.40
CA ALA A 20 0.98 7.22 4.49
C ALA A 20 -0.35 7.70 5.12
N SER A 21 -0.84 6.98 6.14
CA SER A 21 -2.06 7.34 6.88
C SER A 21 -1.86 8.49 7.87
N LYS A 22 -0.60 8.88 8.15
CA LYS A 22 -0.32 10.01 9.03
C LYS A 22 -0.78 11.31 8.38
N VAL A 23 -1.32 12.22 9.18
CA VAL A 23 -1.87 13.50 8.70
C VAL A 23 -0.83 14.36 7.95
N GLU A 24 0.45 14.21 8.30
CA GLU A 24 1.59 14.88 7.66
C GLU A 24 1.83 14.42 6.21
N ASN A 25 1.48 13.17 5.91
CA ASN A 25 1.68 12.54 4.61
C ASN A 25 0.44 12.59 3.71
N ALA A 26 -0.73 12.92 4.26
CA ALA A 26 -1.98 13.06 3.51
C ALA A 26 -1.88 14.02 2.29
N PRO A 27 -1.18 15.17 2.35
CA PRO A 27 -0.96 16.02 1.17
C PRO A 27 -0.12 15.33 0.08
N ALA A 28 0.85 14.51 0.47
CA ALA A 28 1.75 13.81 -0.45
C ALA A 28 1.06 12.64 -1.18
N GLU A 29 0.13 11.96 -0.52
CA GLU A 29 -0.70 10.93 -1.14
C GLU A 29 -1.72 11.50 -2.13
N MET A 30 -1.99 12.81 -2.07
CA MET A 30 -2.96 13.49 -2.93
C MET A 30 -4.35 12.80 -2.95
N LEU A 31 -4.78 12.22 -1.82
CA LEU A 31 -5.99 11.39 -1.76
C LEU A 31 -7.25 12.15 -2.20
N ARG A 32 -7.35 13.47 -1.96
CA ARG A 32 -8.43 14.33 -2.49
C ARG A 32 -9.86 13.74 -2.29
N GLY A 33 -10.13 13.10 -1.15
CA GLY A 33 -11.41 12.44 -0.86
C GLY A 33 -11.45 10.93 -1.15
N LEU A 34 -10.40 10.37 -1.75
CA LEU A 34 -10.22 8.92 -1.90
C LEU A 34 -9.97 8.24 -0.55
N ASP A 35 -9.48 8.97 0.45
CA ASP A 35 -9.32 8.51 1.82
C ASP A 35 -10.63 7.98 2.42
N GLN A 36 -11.77 8.55 2.03
CA GLN A 36 -13.10 8.11 2.47
C GLN A 36 -13.52 6.75 1.88
N GLN A 37 -12.90 6.33 0.79
CA GLN A 37 -13.15 5.05 0.12
C GLN A 37 -12.15 3.98 0.54
N ILE A 38 -11.14 4.34 1.35
CA ILE A 38 -10.19 3.38 1.88
C ILE A 38 -10.81 2.66 3.08
N GLU A 39 -10.93 1.35 2.96
CA GLU A 39 -11.43 0.48 4.02
C GLU A 39 -10.25 -0.06 4.85
N ASN A 40 -10.26 0.18 6.15
CA ASN A 40 -9.30 -0.45 7.06
C ASN A 40 -9.83 -1.81 7.50
N LYS A 41 -9.18 -2.88 7.06
CA LYS A 41 -9.45 -4.25 7.50
C LYS A 41 -8.46 -4.61 8.61
N VAL A 42 -8.99 -4.77 9.82
CA VAL A 42 -8.21 -5.11 11.02
C VAL A 42 -7.31 -6.32 10.74
N ASN A 43 -5.99 -6.15 10.92
CA ASN A 43 -4.92 -7.12 10.66
C ASN A 43 -4.62 -7.45 9.18
N GLU A 44 -5.39 -6.92 8.23
CA GLU A 44 -5.15 -7.14 6.79
C GLU A 44 -4.59 -5.91 6.07
N GLY A 45 -4.78 -4.72 6.63
CA GLY A 45 -4.33 -3.46 6.07
C GLY A 45 -5.46 -2.63 5.46
N MET A 46 -5.07 -1.58 4.73
CA MET A 46 -5.99 -0.69 4.03
C MET A 46 -6.28 -1.16 2.61
N PHE A 47 -7.54 -1.06 2.19
CA PHE A 47 -8.06 -1.51 0.90
C PHE A 47 -8.78 -0.40 0.15
N PHE A 48 -8.69 -0.42 -1.17
CA PHE A 48 -9.47 0.43 -2.08
C PHE A 48 -9.99 -0.43 -3.23
N MET A 49 -11.31 -0.42 -3.46
CA MET A 49 -11.99 -1.29 -4.44
C MET A 49 -11.56 -2.77 -4.34
N ASP A 50 -11.69 -3.35 -3.14
CA ASP A 50 -11.33 -4.75 -2.83
C ASP A 50 -9.86 -5.13 -3.06
N GLN A 51 -8.98 -4.17 -3.35
CA GLN A 51 -7.55 -4.37 -3.54
C GLN A 51 -6.76 -3.69 -2.43
N ILE A 52 -5.62 -4.27 -2.06
CA ILE A 52 -4.74 -3.66 -1.07
C ILE A 52 -4.26 -2.29 -1.58
N TRP A 53 -4.41 -1.27 -0.76
CA TRP A 53 -3.99 0.08 -1.12
C TRP A 53 -2.47 0.17 -1.07
N VAL A 54 -1.82 0.51 -2.19
CA VAL A 54 -0.37 0.72 -2.22
C VAL A 54 -0.08 2.22 -2.25
N PRO A 55 0.35 2.80 -1.12
CA PRO A 55 0.57 4.24 -1.00
C PRO A 55 1.72 4.72 -1.89
N PHE A 56 1.74 6.03 -2.11
CA PHE A 56 2.84 6.70 -2.80
C PHE A 56 4.04 6.93 -1.88
N VAL A 57 3.78 7.29 -0.63
CA VAL A 57 4.73 7.45 0.46
C VAL A 57 5.25 6.08 0.89
N GLY A 58 6.54 6.04 1.22
CA GLY A 58 7.27 4.81 1.50
C GLY A 58 7.86 4.17 0.24
N ASN A 59 8.37 2.95 0.37
CA ASN A 59 9.12 2.28 -0.70
C ASN A 59 8.39 1.07 -1.32
N ALA A 60 7.11 0.86 -0.95
CA ALA A 60 6.35 -0.32 -1.33
C ALA A 60 6.25 -0.51 -2.86
N ARG A 61 5.98 0.56 -3.63
CA ARG A 61 5.89 0.49 -5.09
C ARG A 61 7.19 0.03 -5.76
N LYS A 62 8.32 0.55 -5.29
CA LYS A 62 9.63 0.18 -5.81
C LYS A 62 9.91 -1.30 -5.55
N MET A 63 9.63 -1.77 -4.33
CA MET A 63 9.87 -3.17 -3.96
C MET A 63 9.00 -4.14 -4.76
N ILE A 64 7.73 -3.81 -4.98
CA ILE A 64 6.85 -4.61 -5.86
C ILE A 64 7.43 -4.66 -7.27
N MET A 65 7.91 -3.52 -7.79
CA MET A 65 8.47 -3.47 -9.15
C MET A 65 9.76 -4.29 -9.27
N ASP A 66 10.65 -4.21 -8.26
CA ASP A 66 11.88 -5.00 -8.19
C ASP A 66 11.59 -6.50 -8.07
N GLU A 67 10.58 -6.91 -7.27
CA GLU A 67 10.15 -8.31 -7.14
C GLU A 67 9.60 -8.85 -8.47
N VAL A 68 8.74 -8.09 -9.15
CA VAL A 68 8.11 -8.52 -10.40
C VAL A 68 9.08 -8.53 -11.58
N HIS A 69 10.09 -7.64 -11.62
CA HIS A 69 11.11 -7.61 -12.68
C HIS A 69 12.22 -8.66 -12.52
N THR A 70 12.32 -9.32 -11.36
CA THR A 70 13.32 -10.37 -11.14
C THR A 70 12.81 -11.75 -11.63
N THR A 71 11.62 -11.82 -12.21
CA THR A 71 11.05 -13.05 -12.82
C THR A 71 11.51 -13.26 -14.26
#